data_AF-V7F9E1-F1
#
_entry.id   AF-V7F9E1-F1
#
_cell.length_a   1.000
_cell.length_b   1.000
_cell.length_c   1.000
_cell.angle_alpha   90.00
_cell.angle_beta   90.00
_cell.angle_gamma   90.00
#
_symmetry.space_group_name_H-M   'P 1'
#
loop_
_entity.id
_entity.type
_entity.pdbx_description
1 polymer ?
#
loop_
_entity_poly.entity_id
_entity_poly.type
_entity_poly.pdbx_seq_one_letter_code
_entity_poly.pdbx_strand_id
1 'polypeptide(L)'
;MTHESLVDDGWAETIELLGGEDLLTQSARETKAFLRPRGVRSASDLLRLTLAYCLGKVGMRGVVAWAAASGIADISDVALLGRLRNAGPWLQQLIGHLLKREDAGLAKGRLIRILDATAVAKAGAYEKKNNGLWRMHCAFELEREQFDFIEITDQSEAELIDRVPVV
;
A
#
# COMPACT_ATOMS: atom_id res chain seq x y z
N MET A 1 -1.33 26.55 23.52
CA MET A 1 -1.12 25.81 22.27
C MET A 1 0.04 24.87 22.49
N THR A 2 -0.27 23.63 22.85
CA THR A 2 0.72 22.54 22.80
C THR A 2 1.19 22.45 21.36
N HIS A 3 2.49 22.54 21.10
CA HIS A 3 3.05 22.21 19.81
C HIS A 3 2.75 20.74 19.56
N GLU A 4 1.63 20.45 18.92
CA GLU A 4 1.41 19.15 18.32
C GLU A 4 2.56 18.96 17.34
N SER A 5 3.25 17.84 17.48
CA SER A 5 4.39 17.55 16.64
C SER A 5 3.93 17.61 15.18
N LEU A 6 4.61 18.37 14.32
CA LEU A 6 4.36 18.33 12.86
C LEU A 6 4.44 16.91 12.30
N VAL A 7 5.08 16.00 13.05
CA VAL A 7 5.09 14.58 12.76
C VAL A 7 3.68 14.01 12.79
N ASP A 8 2.89 14.32 13.82
CA ASP A 8 1.56 13.76 14.12
C ASP A 8 0.38 14.51 13.51
N ASP A 9 0.62 15.68 12.90
CA ASP A 9 -0.41 16.50 12.25
C ASP A 9 -1.19 15.68 11.21
N GLY A 10 -2.51 15.55 11.39
CA GLY A 10 -3.40 14.79 10.51
C GLY A 10 -3.36 13.27 10.66
N TRP A 11 -2.49 12.71 11.51
CA TRP A 11 -2.32 11.25 11.62
C TRP A 11 -3.54 10.59 12.28
N ALA A 12 -4.06 11.19 13.36
CA ALA A 12 -5.24 10.67 14.05
C ALA A 12 -6.46 10.65 13.12
N GLU A 13 -6.68 11.71 12.35
CA GLU A 13 -7.76 11.80 11.36
C GLU A 13 -7.61 10.76 10.25
N THR A 14 -6.38 10.48 9.82
CA THR A 14 -6.10 9.43 8.84
C THR A 14 -6.50 8.05 9.38
N ILE A 15 -6.20 7.77 10.65
CA ILE A 15 -6.57 6.51 11.30
C ILE A 15 -8.08 6.38 11.45
N GLU A 16 -8.76 7.45 11.85
CA GLU A 16 -10.23 7.48 11.94
C GLU A 16 -10.89 7.25 10.57
N LEU A 17 -10.38 7.89 9.51
CA LEU A 17 -10.87 7.69 8.14
C LEU A 17 -10.75 6.22 7.69
N LEU A 18 -9.75 5.50 8.19
CA LEU A 18 -9.51 4.09 7.90
C LEU A 18 -10.26 3.13 8.84
N GLY A 19 -11.17 3.64 9.68
CA GLY A 19 -11.99 2.83 10.59
C GLY A 19 -11.39 2.61 11.97
N GLY A 20 -10.36 3.37 12.35
CA GLY A 20 -9.79 3.40 13.70
C GLY A 20 -8.73 2.31 13.98
N GLU A 21 -8.06 2.45 15.13
CA GLU A 21 -6.96 1.56 15.57
C GLU A 21 -7.38 0.08 15.67
N ASP A 22 -8.62 -0.19 16.07
CA ASP A 22 -9.15 -1.55 16.24
C ASP A 22 -9.26 -2.27 14.89
N LEU A 23 -9.85 -1.62 13.87
CA LEU A 23 -9.97 -2.18 12.53
C LEU A 23 -8.59 -2.39 11.91
N LEU A 24 -7.70 -1.41 12.03
CA LEU A 24 -6.31 -1.53 11.55
C LEU A 24 -5.59 -2.71 12.20
N THR A 25 -5.69 -2.85 13.52
CA THR A 25 -5.04 -3.93 14.26
C THR A 25 -5.61 -5.30 13.90
N GLN A 26 -6.93 -5.41 13.80
CA GLN A 26 -7.59 -6.65 13.42
C GLN A 26 -7.22 -7.07 12.00
N SER A 27 -7.41 -6.18 11.03
CA SER A 27 -7.12 -6.44 9.61
C SER A 27 -5.64 -6.78 9.37
N ALA A 28 -4.71 -6.11 10.05
CA ALA A 28 -3.28 -6.39 9.94
C ALA A 28 -2.91 -7.79 10.47
N ARG A 29 -3.65 -8.30 11.45
CA ARG A 29 -3.46 -9.67 11.99
C ARG A 29 -4.05 -10.72 11.07
N GLU A 30 -5.27 -10.49 10.58
CA GLU A 30 -5.98 -11.40 9.66
C GLU A 30 -5.14 -11.66 8.39
N THR A 31 -4.57 -10.60 7.83
CA THR A 31 -3.71 -10.64 6.64
C THR A 31 -2.24 -10.96 6.94
N LYS A 32 -1.89 -11.14 8.22
CA LYS A 32 -0.54 -11.43 8.71
C LYS A 32 0.50 -10.33 8.45
N ALA A 33 0.09 -9.13 8.07
CA ALA A 33 0.97 -7.98 7.92
C ALA A 33 1.61 -7.53 9.24
N PHE A 34 0.86 -7.61 10.36
CA PHE A 34 1.36 -7.26 11.68
C PHE A 34 0.95 -8.30 12.74
N LEU A 35 1.88 -9.21 13.03
CA LEU A 35 1.69 -10.24 14.07
C LEU A 35 2.51 -9.99 15.34
N ARG A 36 3.68 -9.34 15.19
CA ARG A 36 4.63 -9.12 16.29
C ARG A 36 5.23 -7.72 16.21
N PRO A 37 5.30 -6.98 17.32
CA PRO A 37 5.83 -5.61 17.34
C PRO A 37 7.27 -5.50 16.85
N ARG A 38 8.25 -6.21 17.44
CA ARG A 38 9.70 -6.24 17.06
C ARG A 38 10.20 -4.92 16.43
N GLY A 39 10.15 -3.82 17.17
CA GLY A 39 10.60 -2.49 16.74
C GLY A 39 9.52 -1.55 16.19
N VAL A 40 8.37 -2.07 15.76
CA VAL A 40 7.18 -1.31 15.30
C VAL A 40 6.05 -1.56 16.29
N ARG A 41 5.49 -0.53 16.94
CA ARG A 41 4.67 -0.75 18.16
C ARG A 41 3.24 -1.15 17.84
N SER A 42 2.70 -0.67 16.72
CA SER A 42 1.31 -0.92 16.31
C SER A 42 1.18 -1.17 14.80
N ALA A 43 -0.01 -1.59 14.38
CA ALA A 43 -0.39 -1.61 12.97
C ALA A 43 -0.37 -0.18 12.38
N SER A 44 -0.87 0.81 13.12
CA SER A 44 -0.79 2.23 12.77
C SER A 44 0.65 2.68 12.48
N ASP A 45 1.63 2.36 13.34
CA ASP A 45 3.04 2.65 13.06
C ASP A 45 3.54 1.96 11.79
N LEU A 46 3.15 0.70 11.55
CA LEU A 46 3.51 0.00 10.32
C LEU A 46 2.94 0.70 9.09
N LEU A 47 1.68 1.13 9.14
CA LEU A 47 1.06 1.90 8.06
C LEU A 47 1.80 3.22 7.84
N ARG A 48 2.16 3.91 8.92
CA ARG A 48 2.89 5.17 8.86
C ARG A 48 4.24 5.03 8.18
N LEU A 49 5.00 3.98 8.53
CA LEU A 49 6.28 3.65 7.88
C LEU A 49 6.07 3.28 6.41
N THR A 50 4.98 2.60 6.09
CA THR A 50 4.62 2.22 4.72
C THR A 50 4.36 3.46 3.88
N LEU A 51 3.52 4.38 4.36
CA LEU A 51 3.20 5.63 3.67
C LEU A 51 4.42 6.55 3.58
N ALA A 52 5.24 6.64 4.64
CA ALA A 52 6.48 7.40 4.62
C ALA A 52 7.47 6.88 3.55
N TYR A 53 7.51 5.56 3.33
CA TYR A 53 8.33 4.98 2.26
C TYR A 53 7.74 5.20 0.86
N CYS A 54 6.44 5.01 0.69
CA CYS A 54 5.78 5.10 -0.61
C CYS A 54 5.59 6.55 -1.11
N LEU A 55 5.26 7.47 -0.20
CA LEU A 55 4.94 8.87 -0.51
C LEU A 55 6.09 9.83 -0.20
N GLY A 56 7.05 9.39 0.62
CA GLY A 56 8.22 10.18 0.97
C GLY A 56 9.24 10.29 -0.16
N LYS A 57 10.19 11.22 0.01
CA LYS A 57 11.29 11.47 -0.95
C LYS A 57 12.58 10.72 -0.59
N VAL A 58 12.56 9.92 0.46
CA VAL A 58 13.74 9.23 1.01
C VAL A 58 13.62 7.73 0.82
N GLY A 59 14.75 7.07 0.59
CA GLY A 59 14.81 5.61 0.57
C GLY A 59 14.62 4.99 1.96
N MET A 60 14.58 3.65 2.02
CA MET A 60 14.31 2.89 3.26
C MET A 60 15.18 3.31 4.46
N ARG A 61 16.47 3.59 4.23
CA ARG A 61 17.40 4.08 5.27
C ARG A 61 16.98 5.43 5.86
N GLY A 62 16.48 6.33 5.02
CA GLY A 62 15.97 7.62 5.47
C GLY A 62 14.68 7.45 6.28
N VAL A 63 13.79 6.54 5.86
CA VAL A 63 12.54 6.25 6.58
C VAL A 63 12.84 5.72 7.99
N VAL A 64 13.74 4.73 8.13
CA VAL A 64 14.06 4.18 9.45
C VAL A 64 14.79 5.17 10.34
N ALA A 65 15.67 6.02 9.77
CA ALA A 65 16.34 7.08 10.53
C ALA A 65 15.33 8.14 11.03
N TRP A 66 14.39 8.55 10.18
CA TRP A 66 13.30 9.45 10.55
C TRP A 66 12.40 8.83 11.63
N ALA A 67 12.04 7.56 11.49
CA ALA A 67 11.19 6.86 12.45
C ALA A 67 11.83 6.76 13.83
N ALA A 68 13.13 6.48 13.89
CA ALA A 68 13.89 6.43 15.14
C ALA A 68 13.99 7.82 15.79
N ALA A 69 14.34 8.84 15.01
CA ALA A 69 14.43 10.22 15.49
C ALA A 69 13.07 10.77 15.97
N SER A 70 11.97 10.32 15.36
CA SER A 70 10.61 10.72 15.72
C SER A 70 9.98 9.83 16.80
N GLY A 71 10.70 8.81 17.29
CA GLY A 71 10.20 7.88 18.30
C GLY A 71 9.06 6.97 17.84
N ILE A 72 8.81 6.86 16.53
CA ILE A 72 7.76 6.02 15.92
C ILE A 72 8.17 4.55 15.96
N ALA A 73 9.37 4.25 15.49
CA ALA A 73 9.88 2.88 15.41
C ALA A 73 11.41 2.84 15.45
N ASP A 74 11.95 1.78 16.04
CA ASP A 74 13.39 1.47 16.02
C ASP A 74 13.58 0.11 15.35
N ILE A 75 13.95 0.14 14.07
CA ILE A 75 14.01 -1.02 13.18
C ILE A 75 15.06 -0.81 12.09
N SER A 76 15.70 -1.89 11.62
CA SER A 76 16.62 -1.81 10.47
C SER A 76 15.87 -1.67 9.13
N ASP A 77 16.55 -1.13 8.13
CA ASP A 77 16.04 -1.01 6.76
C ASP A 77 15.64 -2.38 6.17
N VAL A 78 16.43 -3.42 6.40
CA VAL A 78 16.12 -4.80 5.97
C VAL A 78 14.89 -5.37 6.68
N ALA A 79 14.72 -5.09 7.98
CA ALA A 79 13.55 -5.56 8.72
C ALA A 79 12.27 -4.80 8.32
N LEU A 80 12.36 -3.51 7.99
CA LEU A 80 11.24 -2.76 7.41
C LEU A 80 10.87 -3.33 6.03
N LEU A 81 11.84 -3.59 5.15
CA LEU A 81 11.58 -4.21 3.84
C LEU A 81 10.85 -5.56 3.99
N GLY A 82 11.28 -6.38 4.94
CA GLY A 82 10.62 -7.66 5.24
C GLY A 82 9.16 -7.51 5.66
N ARG A 83 8.82 -6.44 6.38
CA ARG A 83 7.42 -6.15 6.75
C ARG A 83 6.60 -5.66 5.57
N LEU A 84 7.13 -4.71 4.78
CA LEU A 84 6.43 -4.15 3.63
C LEU A 84 6.07 -5.22 2.58
N ARG A 85 6.93 -6.21 2.37
CA ARG A 85 6.64 -7.36 1.50
C ARG A 85 5.41 -8.17 1.93
N ASN A 86 5.05 -8.14 3.20
CA ASN A 86 3.88 -8.84 3.74
C ASN A 86 2.66 -7.94 3.92
N ALA A 87 2.78 -6.64 3.62
CA ALA A 87 1.71 -5.67 3.84
C ALA A 87 0.70 -5.59 2.67
N GLY A 88 1.01 -6.17 1.50
CA GLY A 88 0.18 -6.06 0.29
C GLY A 88 -1.31 -6.41 0.52
N PRO A 89 -1.63 -7.64 0.98
CA PRO A 89 -3.02 -8.03 1.26
C PRO A 89 -3.72 -7.13 2.29
N TRP A 90 -2.96 -6.61 3.25
CA TRP A 90 -3.50 -5.69 4.26
C TRP A 90 -3.86 -4.32 3.68
N LEU A 91 -2.97 -3.74 2.88
CA LEU A 91 -3.22 -2.46 2.20
C LEU A 91 -4.42 -2.56 1.25
N GLN A 92 -4.56 -3.69 0.56
CA GLN A 92 -5.72 -3.98 -0.28
C GLN A 92 -7.03 -4.02 0.52
N GLN A 93 -7.04 -4.64 1.72
CA GLN A 93 -8.20 -4.62 2.61
C GLN A 93 -8.53 -3.20 3.10
N LEU A 94 -7.53 -2.39 3.42
CA LEU A 94 -7.73 -0.98 3.82
C LEU A 94 -8.31 -0.13 2.68
N ILE A 95 -7.80 -0.31 1.45
CA ILE A 95 -8.35 0.35 0.26
C ILE A 95 -9.79 -0.09 0.03
N GLY A 96 -10.07 -1.40 0.12
CA GLY A 96 -11.44 -1.92 0.03
C GLY A 96 -12.36 -1.28 1.07
N HIS A 97 -11.90 -1.12 2.33
CA HIS A 97 -12.66 -0.42 3.35
C HIS A 97 -12.97 1.04 2.99
N LEU A 98 -12.01 1.78 2.44
CA LEU A 98 -12.22 3.17 1.99
C LEU A 98 -13.15 3.27 0.77
N LEU A 99 -13.08 2.28 -0.13
CA LEU A 99 -13.86 2.27 -1.37
C LEU A 99 -15.27 1.72 -1.20
N LYS A 100 -15.55 1.00 -0.10
CA LYS A 100 -16.88 0.44 0.19
C LYS A 100 -17.94 1.53 0.08
N ARG A 101 -18.63 1.50 -1.06
CA ARG A 101 -19.90 2.18 -1.29
C ARG A 101 -20.99 1.31 -0.68
N GLU A 102 -22.05 1.94 -0.19
CA GLU A 102 -23.27 1.26 0.28
C GLU A 102 -23.64 0.11 -0.67
N ASP A 103 -24.05 -1.05 -0.11
CA ASP A 103 -24.25 -2.40 -0.68
C ASP A 103 -25.17 -2.52 -1.94
N ALA A 104 -25.19 -1.54 -2.83
CA ALA A 104 -26.03 -1.48 -3.99
C ALA A 104 -25.43 -2.31 -5.15
N GLY A 105 -25.74 -3.61 -5.13
CA GLY A 105 -25.87 -4.40 -6.36
C GLY A 105 -24.58 -4.93 -6.99
N LEU A 106 -23.68 -5.50 -6.18
CA LEU A 106 -22.58 -6.31 -6.73
C LEU A 106 -23.14 -7.50 -7.52
N ALA A 107 -22.61 -7.71 -8.73
CA ALA A 107 -22.92 -8.87 -9.54
C ALA A 107 -22.38 -10.14 -8.86
N LYS A 108 -23.27 -10.93 -8.25
CA LYS A 108 -22.90 -12.20 -7.60
C LYS A 108 -22.98 -13.37 -8.57
N GLY A 109 -22.08 -14.33 -8.45
CA GLY A 109 -22.13 -15.60 -9.18
C GLY A 109 -21.51 -15.58 -10.60
N ARG A 110 -20.79 -14.52 -10.96
CA ARG A 110 -19.93 -14.47 -12.15
C ARG A 110 -18.63 -13.74 -11.82
N LEU A 111 -17.50 -14.31 -12.22
CA LEU A 111 -16.21 -13.63 -12.13
C LEU A 111 -16.19 -12.49 -13.15
N ILE A 112 -16.35 -11.25 -12.68
CA ILE A 112 -16.18 -10.04 -13.48
C ILE A 112 -14.92 -9.33 -12.99
N ARG A 113 -13.99 -9.07 -13.92
CA ARG A 113 -12.77 -8.32 -13.65
C ARG A 113 -12.66 -7.11 -14.56
N ILE A 114 -12.28 -5.97 -14.00
CA ILE A 114 -11.91 -4.76 -14.75
C ILE A 114 -10.40 -4.82 -14.98
N LEU A 115 -9.98 -4.62 -16.23
CA LEU A 115 -8.57 -4.53 -16.60
C LEU A 115 -8.21 -3.09 -16.89
N ASP A 116 -7.04 -2.67 -16.43
CA ASP A 116 -6.43 -1.38 -16.74
C ASP A 116 -4.91 -1.50 -16.71
N ALA A 117 -4.23 -0.63 -17.45
CA ALA A 117 -2.79 -0.51 -17.41
C ALA A 117 -2.36 0.95 -17.31
N THR A 118 -1.73 1.30 -16.18
CA THR A 118 -1.25 2.66 -15.94
C THR A 118 0.25 2.78 -16.21
N ALA A 119 0.65 3.83 -16.93
CA ALA A 119 2.06 4.16 -17.14
C ALA A 119 2.63 4.92 -15.93
N VAL A 120 3.77 4.45 -15.43
CA VAL A 120 4.49 5.02 -14.29
C VAL A 120 5.90 5.40 -14.73
N ALA A 121 6.32 6.64 -14.47
CA ALA A 121 7.67 7.06 -14.80
C ALA A 121 8.72 6.23 -14.04
N LYS A 122 9.75 5.72 -14.73
CA LYS A 122 10.86 5.02 -14.09
C LYS A 122 11.63 5.98 -13.18
N ALA A 123 11.84 5.57 -11.93
CA ALA A 123 12.63 6.34 -10.98
C ALA A 123 14.14 6.15 -11.25
N GLY A 124 14.90 7.25 -11.18
CA GLY A 124 16.37 7.24 -11.33
C GLY A 124 16.87 8.31 -12.30
N ALA A 125 18.09 8.82 -12.05
CA ALA A 125 18.66 9.92 -12.84
C ALA A 125 18.90 9.56 -14.32
N TYR A 126 19.19 8.28 -14.58
CA TYR A 126 19.39 7.76 -15.94
C TYR A 126 18.06 7.68 -16.70
N GLU A 127 17.05 7.06 -16.09
CA GLU A 127 15.74 6.86 -16.72
C GLU A 127 14.96 8.17 -16.91
N LYS A 128 15.15 9.16 -16.03
CA LYS A 128 14.61 10.52 -16.21
C LYS A 128 15.14 11.23 -17.47
N LYS A 129 16.34 10.89 -17.95
CA LYS A 129 16.89 11.46 -19.19
C LYS A 129 16.36 10.77 -20.44
N ASN A 130 15.93 9.52 -20.30
CA ASN A 130 15.47 8.68 -21.42
C ASN A 130 13.95 8.51 -21.46
N ASN A 131 13.21 9.21 -20.59
CA ASN A 131 11.75 9.06 -20.41
C ASN A 131 11.30 7.59 -20.30
N GLY A 132 12.07 6.77 -19.58
CA GLY A 132 11.70 5.38 -19.37
C GLY A 132 10.39 5.26 -18.59
N LEU A 133 9.49 4.39 -19.03
CA LEU A 133 8.22 4.13 -18.35
C LEU A 133 8.12 2.66 -17.93
N TRP A 134 7.63 2.43 -16.72
CA TRP A 134 7.02 1.18 -16.33
C TRP A 134 5.55 1.20 -16.76
N ARG A 135 4.99 0.04 -17.10
CA ARG A 135 3.56 -0.16 -17.25
C ARG A 135 3.11 -1.17 -16.19
N MET A 136 2.19 -0.72 -15.34
CA MET A 136 1.58 -1.53 -14.29
C MET A 136 0.21 -1.98 -14.78
N HIS A 137 0.11 -3.27 -15.10
CA HIS A 137 -1.12 -3.94 -15.54
C HIS A 137 -1.84 -4.49 -14.31
N CYS A 138 -3.13 -4.22 -14.21
CA CYS A 138 -3.93 -4.60 -13.06
C CYS A 138 -5.22 -5.30 -13.49
N ALA A 139 -5.68 -6.25 -12.68
CA ALA A 139 -7.06 -6.74 -12.73
C ALA A 139 -7.73 -6.50 -11.38
N PHE A 140 -8.94 -5.95 -11.42
CA PHE A 140 -9.78 -5.71 -10.26
C PHE A 140 -11.01 -6.61 -10.31
N GLU A 141 -11.10 -7.56 -9.38
CA GLU A 141 -12.23 -8.47 -9.20
C GLU A 141 -13.39 -7.75 -8.52
N LEU A 142 -14.54 -7.68 -9.20
CA LEU A 142 -15.70 -6.95 -8.69
C LEU A 142 -16.38 -7.62 -7.50
N GLU A 143 -16.44 -8.95 -7.44
CA GLU A 143 -17.15 -9.65 -6.35
C GLU A 143 -16.47 -9.44 -4.99
N ARG A 144 -15.13 -9.45 -4.97
CA ARG A 144 -14.32 -9.21 -3.76
C ARG A 144 -13.86 -7.77 -3.61
N GLU A 145 -14.14 -6.92 -4.60
CA GLU A 145 -13.70 -5.52 -4.69
C GLU A 145 -12.19 -5.37 -4.44
N GLN A 146 -11.39 -6.16 -5.17
CA GLN A 146 -9.99 -6.32 -4.84
C GLN A 146 -9.12 -6.51 -6.08
N PHE A 147 -7.86 -6.08 -6.03
CA PHE A 147 -6.89 -6.43 -7.07
C PHE A 147 -6.44 -7.89 -6.91
N ASP A 148 -6.66 -8.73 -7.91
CA ASP A 148 -6.25 -10.15 -7.91
C ASP A 148 -5.05 -10.42 -8.83
N PHE A 149 -4.66 -9.44 -9.66
CA PHE A 149 -3.50 -9.50 -10.54
C PHE A 149 -2.81 -8.14 -10.63
N ILE A 150 -1.47 -8.14 -10.50
CA ILE A 150 -0.60 -7.00 -10.78
C ILE A 150 0.65 -7.51 -11.49
N GLU A 151 0.96 -6.96 -12.65
CA GLU A 151 2.20 -7.20 -13.40
C GLU A 151 2.86 -5.87 -13.73
N ILE A 152 4.19 -5.78 -13.54
CA ILE A 152 4.98 -4.62 -13.94
C ILE A 152 5.87 -5.02 -15.12
N THR A 153 5.72 -4.31 -16.22
CA THR A 153 6.50 -4.47 -17.46
C THR A 153 7.06 -3.11 -17.90
N ASP A 154 7.92 -3.07 -18.91
CA ASP A 154 8.36 -1.80 -19.48
C ASP A 154 7.36 -1.24 -20.51
N GLN A 155 7.74 -0.14 -21.17
CA GLN A 155 6.89 0.55 -22.12
C GLN A 155 6.56 -0.22 -23.42
N SER A 156 7.27 -1.29 -23.78
CA SER A 156 6.97 -2.04 -25.02
C SER A 156 5.72 -2.91 -24.91
N GLU A 157 5.31 -3.23 -23.70
CA GLU A 157 4.28 -4.25 -23.43
C GLU A 157 2.87 -3.66 -23.37
N ALA A 158 2.05 -3.79 -24.41
CA ALA A 158 0.70 -3.21 -24.44
C ALA A 158 -0.26 -3.77 -23.36
N GLU A 159 -1.32 -3.02 -23.06
CA GLU A 159 -2.48 -3.50 -22.31
C GLU A 159 -3.18 -4.58 -23.15
N LEU A 160 -3.14 -5.83 -22.67
CA LEU A 160 -3.70 -6.98 -23.37
C LEU A 160 -4.57 -7.78 -22.41
N ILE A 161 -5.77 -8.14 -22.88
CA ILE A 161 -6.75 -8.92 -22.09
C ILE A 161 -6.19 -10.29 -21.65
N ASP A 162 -5.33 -10.89 -22.48
CA ASP A 162 -4.77 -12.23 -22.25
C ASP A 162 -3.62 -12.26 -21.23
N ARG A 163 -3.15 -11.10 -20.74
CA ARG A 163 -2.12 -11.06 -19.66
C ARG A 163 -2.64 -11.61 -18.35
N VAL A 164 -3.94 -11.45 -18.12
CA VAL A 164 -4.58 -11.83 -16.88
C VAL A 164 -5.09 -13.26 -17.02
N PRO A 165 -4.58 -14.23 -16.25
CA PRO A 165 -5.00 -15.62 -16.35
C PRO A 165 -6.51 -15.75 -16.20
N VAL A 166 -7.18 -16.39 -17.16
CA VAL A 166 -8.57 -16.82 -17.04
C VAL A 166 -8.56 -18.11 -16.24
N VAL A 167 -9.03 -18.03 -14.99
CA VAL A 167 -9.09 -19.17 -14.05
C VAL A 167 -10.14 -20.17 -14.50
#